data_AF-F9U6V6-F1
#
_entry.id   AF-F9U6V6-F1
#
_cell.length_a   1.000
_cell.length_b   1.000
_cell.length_c   1.000
_cell.angle_alpha   90.00
_cell.angle_beta   90.00
_cell.angle_gamma   90.00
#
_symmetry.space_group_name_H-M   'P 1'
#
loop_
_entity.id
_entity.type
_entity.pdbx_description
1 polymer ?
#
loop_
_entity_poly.entity_id
_entity_poly.type
_entity_poly.pdbx_seq_one_letter_code
_entity_poly.pdbx_strand_id
1 'polypeptide(L)'
;MPISSRSLVVLGAVLLALLLVGCAEGPDESGVTQVVQERLTRALGADTMEITSLRRLGSGPLDPGADGRQRRIVYYNAVLTFGRDLDFSSWDTLNVAAFSTLLGATERGIEGLAQDGNRAGDRVYVRGSVSFERGAEGWMPVDVFRPEVGVATAGPAGAAESRRIIEQINALLANAGDHSLERERIITEVLDSAYTDITLRLDRLDRALIIAGGSPDGEYARVAQLLAAELIAEGTLSNAVQSRGSKENLELLRAGKVDIVLVQNNVAARAMLGGEPFAALGPQYDLQALASLFPEPLHLVVAADSPIGSVQELVGKRVDIGNPGSGSYLNAVALLAAAGIDPAELGAVYETGLAGGLELLDKGEADAVIATIGAPARALQQAAAQGRVRLLPLGAELRELLTREGTGYVPIELPASTYPGQREPVPTVAVTALLASGDALPKADVDRVLTALFDRIDFLRAGSAAGSLITRASARIGLTIPLHPAAIDYYERLSQPPPRSPSPETTRPGS
;
A
#
# COMPACT_ATOMS: atom_id res chain seq x y z
N MET A 1 57.01 23.64 36.20
CA MET A 1 57.34 22.19 36.20
C MET A 1 57.02 21.64 34.82
N PRO A 2 57.98 21.09 34.08
CA PRO A 2 57.74 20.58 32.73
C PRO A 2 57.09 19.18 32.81
N ILE A 3 55.98 19.00 32.10
CA ILE A 3 55.28 17.72 31.99
C ILE A 3 56.17 16.76 31.19
N SER A 4 56.51 15.61 31.78
CA SER A 4 57.42 14.63 31.16
C SER A 4 56.84 14.05 29.87
N SER A 5 57.69 13.76 28.87
CA SER A 5 57.28 13.19 27.58
C SER A 5 56.56 11.84 27.71
N ARG A 6 56.80 11.10 28.81
CA ARG A 6 56.07 9.85 29.12
C ARG A 6 54.61 10.10 29.50
N SER A 7 54.30 11.23 30.13
CA SER A 7 52.92 11.60 30.48
C SER A 7 52.11 12.00 29.24
N LEU A 8 52.76 12.61 28.23
CA LEU A 8 52.12 12.96 26.95
C LEU A 8 51.87 11.73 26.05
N VAL A 9 52.74 10.73 26.07
CA VAL A 9 52.54 9.48 25.31
C VAL A 9 51.44 8.62 25.94
N VAL A 10 51.34 8.55 27.28
CA VAL A 10 50.25 7.85 27.96
C VAL A 10 48.93 8.59 27.79
N LEU A 11 48.91 9.93 27.85
CA LEU A 11 47.70 10.73 27.59
C LEU A 11 47.26 10.63 26.12
N GLY A 12 48.22 10.57 25.18
CA GLY A 12 47.96 10.34 23.75
C GLY A 12 47.46 8.93 23.45
N ALA A 13 47.96 7.89 24.14
CA ALA A 13 47.48 6.52 24.00
C ALA A 13 46.09 6.32 24.64
N VAL A 14 45.79 7.02 25.74
CA VAL A 14 44.45 7.03 26.36
C VAL A 14 43.46 7.85 25.52
N LEU A 15 43.87 8.97 24.92
CA LEU A 15 43.02 9.70 23.96
C LEU A 15 42.80 8.93 22.65
N LEU A 16 43.79 8.19 22.15
CA LEU A 16 43.64 7.36 20.96
C LEU A 16 42.80 6.11 21.24
N ALA A 17 42.88 5.54 22.45
CA ALA A 17 41.97 4.49 22.91
C ALA A 17 40.54 5.01 23.15
N LEU A 18 40.38 6.26 23.62
CA LEU A 18 39.07 6.91 23.75
C LEU A 18 38.47 7.35 22.40
N LEU A 19 39.31 7.64 21.39
CA LEU A 19 38.87 7.93 20.02
C LEU A 19 38.56 6.66 19.19
N LEU A 20 39.04 5.48 19.61
CA LEU A 20 38.70 4.19 19.00
C LEU A 20 37.47 3.50 19.62
N VAL A 21 36.96 4.00 20.75
CA VAL A 21 35.72 3.50 21.40
C VAL A 21 34.46 4.20 20.84
N GLY A 22 34.62 5.21 19.97
CA GLY A 22 33.51 5.97 19.38
C GLY A 22 32.68 5.26 18.28
N CYS A 23 32.99 4.01 17.92
CA CYS A 23 32.31 3.30 16.82
C CYS A 23 31.29 2.23 17.26
N ALA A 24 30.99 2.09 18.56
CA ALA A 24 30.10 1.05 19.06
C ALA A 24 29.00 1.58 20.01
N GLU A 25 28.25 2.60 19.60
CA GLU A 25 27.05 3.01 20.34
C GLU A 25 25.79 2.24 19.90
N GLY A 26 25.86 0.92 19.70
CA GLY A 26 24.70 0.11 19.31
C GLY A 26 24.93 -1.37 19.61
N PRO A 27 23.89 -2.23 19.52
CA PRO A 27 24.08 -3.65 19.71
C PRO A 27 25.09 -4.22 18.71
N ASP A 28 25.87 -5.19 19.19
CA ASP A 28 26.90 -5.87 18.43
C ASP A 28 26.30 -6.91 17.46
N GLU A 29 27.16 -7.51 16.63
CA GLU A 29 26.73 -8.46 15.60
C GLU A 29 26.04 -9.70 16.19
N SER A 30 26.50 -10.18 17.35
CA SER A 30 25.85 -11.26 18.10
C SER A 30 24.44 -10.88 18.57
N GLY A 31 24.28 -9.68 19.13
CA GLY A 31 22.97 -9.19 19.56
C GLY A 31 21.99 -9.04 18.40
N VAL A 32 22.44 -8.56 17.25
CA VAL A 32 21.60 -8.49 16.03
C VAL A 32 21.26 -9.90 15.54
N THR A 33 22.22 -10.83 15.49
CA THR A 33 22.01 -12.21 15.06
C THR A 33 20.99 -12.94 15.93
N GLN A 34 21.12 -12.82 17.25
CA GLN A 34 20.18 -13.43 18.18
C GLN A 34 18.75 -12.91 17.96
N VAL A 35 18.58 -11.60 17.85
CA VAL A 35 17.26 -11.00 17.63
C VAL A 35 16.63 -11.46 16.32
N VAL A 36 17.41 -11.55 15.24
CA VAL A 36 16.92 -11.99 13.93
C VAL A 36 16.57 -13.50 13.95
N GLN A 37 17.40 -14.34 14.59
CA GLN A 37 17.14 -15.78 14.68
C GLN A 37 15.90 -16.08 15.56
N GLU A 38 15.75 -15.38 16.68
CA GLU A 38 14.57 -15.53 17.55
C GLU A 38 13.28 -15.11 16.83
N ARG A 39 13.33 -14.08 15.98
CA ARG A 39 12.20 -13.70 15.11
C ARG A 39 11.85 -14.84 14.14
N LEU A 40 12.84 -15.39 13.45
CA LEU A 40 12.66 -16.50 12.50
C LEU A 40 12.06 -17.74 13.15
N THR A 41 12.66 -18.21 14.24
CA THR A 41 12.19 -19.39 14.98
C THR A 41 10.76 -19.22 15.48
N ARG A 42 10.38 -18.01 15.93
CA ARG A 42 9.03 -17.73 16.42
C ARG A 42 7.98 -17.74 15.31
N ALA A 43 8.32 -17.21 14.13
CA ALA A 43 7.37 -17.07 13.03
C ALA A 43 7.24 -18.36 12.19
N LEU A 44 8.31 -19.13 12.05
CA LEU A 44 8.37 -20.28 11.15
C LEU A 44 8.44 -21.61 11.88
N GLY A 45 8.69 -21.61 13.19
CA GLY A 45 9.01 -22.79 13.97
C GLY A 45 10.51 -23.11 13.94
N ALA A 46 10.96 -23.84 14.97
CA ALA A 46 12.33 -24.33 15.05
C ALA A 46 12.69 -25.15 13.80
N ASP A 47 13.97 -25.11 13.42
CA ASP A 47 14.56 -25.88 12.30
C ASP A 47 14.03 -25.53 10.90
N THR A 48 13.24 -24.46 10.77
CA THR A 48 12.74 -24.03 9.44
C THR A 48 13.72 -23.18 8.69
N MET A 49 14.41 -22.27 9.39
CA MET A 49 15.45 -21.43 8.80
C MET A 49 16.55 -21.13 9.81
N GLU A 50 17.79 -21.15 9.32
CA GLU A 50 18.98 -20.87 10.11
C GLU A 50 19.79 -19.73 9.48
N ILE A 51 20.20 -18.76 10.31
CA ILE A 51 21.16 -17.74 9.91
C ILE A 51 22.54 -18.39 9.81
N THR A 52 23.00 -18.62 8.58
CA THR A 52 24.32 -19.19 8.30
C THR A 52 25.43 -18.14 8.42
N SER A 53 25.11 -16.88 8.13
CA SER A 53 26.00 -15.75 8.43
C SER A 53 25.20 -14.46 8.58
N LEU A 54 25.67 -13.56 9.44
CA LEU A 54 25.16 -12.19 9.54
C LEU A 54 26.35 -11.24 9.74
N ARG A 55 26.34 -10.14 8.99
CA ARG A 55 27.35 -9.08 9.08
C ARG A 55 26.67 -7.76 9.39
N ARG A 56 27.06 -7.13 10.50
CA ARG A 56 26.62 -5.77 10.87
C ARG A 56 27.28 -4.74 9.96
N LEU A 57 26.49 -3.85 9.36
CA LEU A 57 26.98 -2.82 8.43
C LEU A 57 27.17 -1.46 9.11
N GLY A 58 26.39 -1.15 10.15
CA GLY A 58 26.45 0.12 10.85
C GLY A 58 25.16 0.42 11.60
N SER A 59 25.11 1.55 12.31
CA SER A 59 23.89 2.04 12.95
C SER A 59 23.68 3.53 12.71
N GLY A 60 22.41 3.94 12.61
CA GLY A 60 21.99 5.34 12.49
C GLY A 60 21.13 5.75 13.69
N PRO A 61 21.16 7.03 14.11
CA PRO A 61 20.21 7.53 15.11
C PRO A 61 18.78 7.45 14.57
N LEU A 62 17.82 7.15 15.44
CA LEU A 62 16.39 7.31 15.21
C LEU A 62 15.84 8.33 16.20
N ASP A 63 14.69 8.92 15.86
CA ASP A 63 13.99 9.83 16.77
C ASP A 63 13.78 9.14 18.13
N PRO A 64 14.03 9.84 19.26
CA PRO A 64 13.78 9.29 20.58
C PRO A 64 12.33 8.81 20.70
N GLY A 65 12.11 7.75 21.48
CA GLY A 65 10.75 7.29 21.79
C GLY A 65 9.92 8.38 22.47
N ALA A 66 8.60 8.19 22.55
CA ALA A 66 7.68 9.13 23.24
C ALA A 66 8.03 9.40 24.71
N ASP A 67 8.94 8.61 25.27
CA ASP A 67 9.51 8.67 26.62
C ASP A 67 10.93 9.29 26.67
N GLY A 68 11.45 9.79 25.55
CA GLY A 68 12.77 10.40 25.42
C GLY A 68 13.94 9.40 25.36
N ARG A 69 13.69 8.08 25.28
CA ARG A 69 14.77 7.07 25.22
C ARG A 69 15.48 7.07 23.87
N GLN A 70 16.81 6.92 23.91
CA GLN A 70 17.68 6.91 22.73
C GLN A 70 17.34 5.71 21.82
N ARG A 71 16.99 5.96 20.56
CA ARG A 71 16.74 4.93 19.54
C ARG A 71 17.79 4.95 18.43
N ARG A 72 18.02 3.78 17.83
CA ARG A 72 18.95 3.57 16.72
C ARG A 72 18.45 2.49 15.79
N ILE A 73 18.68 2.64 14.49
CA ILE A 73 18.49 1.58 13.51
C ILE A 73 19.84 0.90 13.24
N VAL A 74 19.88 -0.43 13.19
CA VAL A 74 21.08 -1.21 12.88
C VAL A 74 20.85 -1.97 11.59
N TYR A 75 21.73 -1.76 10.61
CA TYR A 75 21.66 -2.41 9.30
C TYR A 75 22.56 -3.65 9.27
N TYR A 76 22.10 -4.71 8.61
CA TYR A 76 22.85 -5.96 8.48
C TYR A 76 22.66 -6.63 7.12
N ASN A 77 23.65 -7.43 6.73
CA ASN A 77 23.51 -8.41 5.66
C ASN A 77 23.50 -9.81 6.27
N ALA A 78 22.56 -10.66 5.89
CA ALA A 78 22.51 -12.05 6.34
C ALA A 78 22.39 -13.04 5.19
N VAL A 79 22.84 -14.26 5.41
CA VAL A 79 22.54 -15.42 4.57
C VAL A 79 21.80 -16.43 5.42
N LEU A 80 20.63 -16.82 4.95
CA LEU A 80 19.78 -17.81 5.60
C LEU A 80 19.70 -19.06 4.74
N THR A 81 19.54 -20.21 5.38
CA THR A 81 19.34 -21.50 4.71
C THR A 81 18.01 -22.11 5.16
N PHE A 82 17.22 -22.64 4.21
CA PHE A 82 15.98 -23.35 4.50
C PHE A 82 16.28 -24.73 5.07
N GLY A 83 15.72 -25.07 6.23
CA GLY A 83 15.80 -26.41 6.84
C GLY A 83 14.70 -27.36 6.35
N ARG A 84 13.64 -26.82 5.73
CA ARG A 84 12.53 -27.56 5.10
C ARG A 84 11.90 -26.75 3.97
N ASP A 85 11.11 -27.41 3.13
CA ASP A 85 10.36 -26.79 2.05
C ASP A 85 9.34 -25.78 2.60
N LEU A 86 9.20 -24.65 1.91
CA LEU A 86 8.27 -23.57 2.26
C LEU A 86 7.52 -23.10 1.01
N ASP A 87 6.19 -23.10 1.05
CA ASP A 87 5.32 -22.70 -0.06
C ASP A 87 4.76 -21.29 0.17
N PHE A 88 4.99 -20.41 -0.80
CA PHE A 88 4.53 -19.01 -0.82
C PHE A 88 3.32 -18.77 -1.74
N SER A 89 2.83 -19.80 -2.43
CA SER A 89 1.76 -19.71 -3.45
C SER A 89 0.34 -19.78 -2.86
N SER A 90 0.19 -20.26 -1.62
CA SER A 90 -1.10 -20.38 -0.96
C SER A 90 -1.48 -19.12 -0.21
N TRP A 91 -2.78 -18.80 -0.23
CA TRP A 91 -3.34 -17.60 0.40
C TRP A 91 -3.44 -17.75 1.93
N ASP A 92 -3.29 -18.96 2.48
CA ASP A 92 -3.43 -19.28 3.90
C ASP A 92 -2.08 -19.54 4.64
N THR A 93 -0.94 -19.43 3.95
CA THR A 93 0.41 -19.64 4.51
C THR A 93 1.25 -18.35 4.54
N LEU A 94 2.40 -18.37 5.24
CA LEU A 94 3.29 -17.22 5.37
C LEU A 94 3.87 -16.84 3.99
N ASN A 95 3.51 -15.67 3.46
CA ASN A 95 3.98 -15.16 2.17
C ASN A 95 5.31 -14.37 2.25
N VAL A 96 5.90 -14.06 1.09
CA VAL A 96 7.20 -13.36 0.93
C VAL A 96 7.24 -11.99 1.64
N ALA A 97 6.11 -11.29 1.74
CA ALA A 97 6.02 -9.98 2.40
C ALA A 97 6.08 -10.12 3.93
N ALA A 98 5.37 -11.11 4.48
CA ALA A 98 5.45 -11.45 5.90
C ALA A 98 6.87 -11.92 6.29
N PHE A 99 7.52 -12.68 5.40
CA PHE A 99 8.91 -13.10 5.55
C PHE A 99 9.90 -11.91 5.51
N SER A 100 9.70 -10.96 4.60
CA SER A 100 10.57 -9.77 4.48
C SER A 100 10.48 -8.86 5.71
N THR A 101 9.25 -8.66 6.20
CA THR A 101 8.95 -7.88 7.41
C THR A 101 9.59 -8.49 8.65
N LEU A 102 9.56 -9.83 8.77
CA LEU A 102 10.18 -10.56 9.86
C LEU A 102 11.67 -10.24 10.04
N LEU A 103 12.35 -9.99 8.93
CA LEU A 103 13.78 -9.71 8.85
C LEU A 103 14.07 -8.20 8.92
N GLY A 104 13.05 -7.34 9.00
CA GLY A 104 13.21 -5.88 8.86
C GLY A 104 13.91 -5.50 7.57
N ALA A 105 13.71 -6.32 6.53
CA ALA A 105 14.17 -6.10 5.18
C ALA A 105 13.02 -5.56 4.34
N THR A 106 13.37 -4.84 3.28
CA THR A 106 12.41 -4.60 2.20
C THR A 106 12.37 -5.83 1.31
N GLU A 107 11.30 -6.01 0.54
CA GLU A 107 11.19 -7.12 -0.43
C GLU A 107 12.33 -7.07 -1.47
N ARG A 108 12.82 -5.87 -1.83
CA ARG A 108 14.04 -5.67 -2.64
C ARG A 108 15.34 -6.01 -1.93
N GLY A 109 15.31 -6.06 -0.60
CA GLY A 109 16.43 -6.40 0.25
C GLY A 109 16.64 -7.91 0.35
N ILE A 110 15.75 -8.74 -0.20
CA ILE A 110 15.88 -10.19 -0.17
C ILE A 110 16.08 -10.76 -1.57
N GLU A 111 17.08 -11.61 -1.72
CA GLU A 111 17.45 -12.27 -2.97
C GLU A 111 17.47 -13.79 -2.76
N GLY A 112 16.92 -14.54 -3.72
CA GLY A 112 16.85 -16.01 -3.69
C GLY A 112 15.50 -16.59 -3.25
N LEU A 113 14.51 -15.75 -2.89
CA LEU A 113 13.14 -16.17 -2.66
C LEU A 113 12.42 -16.40 -3.99
N ALA A 114 11.75 -17.54 -4.14
CA ALA A 114 10.94 -17.85 -5.31
C ALA A 114 9.45 -17.65 -5.02
N GLN A 115 8.71 -17.20 -6.02
CA GLN A 115 7.28 -16.87 -5.92
C GLN A 115 6.41 -18.09 -5.55
N ASP A 116 6.84 -19.29 -5.94
CA ASP A 116 6.13 -20.55 -5.68
C ASP A 116 6.67 -21.30 -4.45
N GLY A 117 7.57 -20.71 -3.67
CA GLY A 117 8.23 -21.39 -2.55
C GLY A 117 9.68 -21.82 -2.80
N ASN A 118 10.39 -22.13 -1.71
CA ASN A 118 11.78 -22.59 -1.70
C ASN A 118 11.91 -23.96 -1.05
N ARG A 119 12.94 -24.72 -1.42
CA ARG A 119 13.18 -26.09 -0.91
C ARG A 119 14.20 -26.10 0.22
N ALA A 120 14.19 -27.18 0.99
CA ALA A 120 15.23 -27.45 1.98
C ALA A 120 16.63 -27.38 1.34
N GLY A 121 17.52 -26.60 1.94
CA GLY A 121 18.88 -26.33 1.46
C GLY A 121 19.02 -25.09 0.58
N ASP A 122 17.91 -24.49 0.11
CA ASP A 122 17.97 -23.21 -0.61
C ASP A 122 18.50 -22.09 0.29
N ARG A 123 19.15 -21.10 -0.32
CA ARG A 123 19.76 -19.97 0.40
C ARG A 123 19.13 -18.67 -0.03
N VAL A 124 18.91 -17.79 0.95
CA VAL A 124 18.43 -16.43 0.70
C VAL A 124 19.36 -15.41 1.34
N TYR A 125 19.60 -14.33 0.59
CA TYR A 125 20.45 -13.23 0.99
C TYR A 125 19.58 -12.06 1.40
N VAL A 126 19.86 -11.48 2.56
CA VAL A 126 18.99 -10.49 3.20
C VAL A 126 19.78 -9.25 3.52
N ARG A 127 19.23 -8.09 3.14
CA ARG A 127 19.66 -6.76 3.52
C ARG A 127 18.56 -6.18 4.41
N GLY A 128 18.75 -6.37 5.71
CA GLY A 128 17.75 -6.08 6.73
C GLY A 128 18.18 -4.97 7.67
N SER A 129 17.25 -4.61 8.53
CA SER A 129 17.46 -3.66 9.60
C SER A 129 16.71 -4.10 10.86
N VAL A 130 17.25 -3.77 12.01
CA VAL A 130 16.58 -3.92 13.29
C VAL A 130 16.76 -2.60 14.01
N SER A 131 15.67 -1.96 14.42
CA SER A 131 15.81 -0.80 15.28
C SER A 131 15.91 -1.23 16.73
N PHE A 132 16.53 -0.41 17.56
CA PHE A 132 16.80 -0.64 18.96
C PHE A 132 16.62 0.65 19.76
N GLU A 133 16.07 0.54 20.95
CA GLU A 133 15.94 1.57 21.97
C GLU A 133 16.81 1.19 23.17
N ARG A 134 17.41 2.18 23.79
CA ARG A 134 18.28 1.99 24.94
C ARG A 134 17.44 1.84 26.22
N GLY A 135 17.35 0.62 26.73
CA GLY A 135 16.74 0.28 28.02
C GLY A 135 17.74 0.26 29.18
N ALA A 136 17.26 -0.11 30.38
CA ALA A 136 18.07 -0.15 31.60
C ALA A 136 19.16 -1.24 31.58
N GLU A 137 18.93 -2.34 30.86
CA GLU A 137 19.85 -3.49 30.75
C GLU A 137 20.59 -3.58 29.40
N GLY A 138 20.35 -2.64 28.46
CA GLY A 138 21.00 -2.65 27.15
C GLY A 138 20.12 -2.16 26.00
N TRP A 139 20.54 -2.44 24.76
CA TRP A 139 19.77 -2.11 23.55
C TRP A 139 18.68 -3.15 23.32
N MET A 140 17.41 -2.72 23.30
CA MET A 140 16.23 -3.55 23.06
C MET A 140 15.60 -3.20 21.71
N PRO A 141 15.15 -4.15 20.88
CA PRO A 141 14.65 -3.84 19.55
C PRO A 141 13.35 -2.99 19.54
N VAL A 142 13.22 -2.03 18.61
CA VAL A 142 12.06 -1.13 18.33
C VAL A 142 11.90 -0.88 16.82
N ASP A 143 10.88 -0.13 16.35
CA ASP A 143 10.63 0.16 14.90
C ASP A 143 10.30 1.66 14.67
N VAL A 144 10.93 2.38 13.70
CA VAL A 144 10.69 3.85 13.42
C VAL A 144 11.05 4.31 11.97
N PHE A 145 10.27 5.20 11.28
CA PHE A 145 10.75 6.02 10.10
C PHE A 145 9.85 7.21 9.59
N ARG A 146 10.45 8.26 8.95
CA ARG A 146 9.90 9.34 8.03
C ARG A 146 11.01 10.01 7.15
N PRO A 147 10.72 10.58 5.93
CA PRO A 147 11.32 11.88 5.49
C PRO A 147 10.57 12.67 4.33
N GLU A 148 11.14 13.79 3.81
CA GLU A 148 10.58 14.76 2.81
C GLU A 148 11.61 15.27 1.72
N VAL A 149 11.10 15.94 0.65
CA VAL A 149 11.64 17.01 -0.28
C VAL A 149 12.09 16.70 -1.76
N GLY A 150 11.63 17.55 -2.72
CA GLY A 150 11.93 17.58 -4.19
C GLY A 150 12.59 18.90 -4.74
N VAL A 151 12.48 19.20 -6.07
CA VAL A 151 12.39 20.55 -6.79
C VAL A 151 12.65 20.45 -8.34
N ALA A 152 11.97 21.28 -9.18
CA ALA A 152 12.38 21.71 -10.55
C ALA A 152 11.78 23.11 -11.00
N THR A 153 12.21 23.74 -12.14
CA THR A 153 11.82 25.12 -12.62
C THR A 153 11.53 25.30 -14.14
N ALA A 154 10.79 26.37 -14.55
CA ALA A 154 10.50 26.83 -15.95
C ALA A 154 10.45 28.40 -16.16
N GLY A 155 10.50 28.90 -17.43
CA GLY A 155 10.98 30.25 -17.90
C GLY A 155 10.05 31.52 -17.92
N PRO A 156 10.50 32.69 -18.46
CA PRO A 156 10.44 33.99 -17.74
C PRO A 156 9.16 34.86 -17.78
N ALA A 157 8.39 34.92 -18.89
CA ALA A 157 7.26 35.86 -19.04
C ALA A 157 5.93 35.28 -18.54
N GLY A 158 5.63 34.02 -18.89
CA GLY A 158 4.57 33.25 -18.24
C GLY A 158 4.84 33.06 -16.75
N ALA A 159 6.10 32.81 -16.38
CA ALA A 159 6.48 32.77 -14.98
C ALA A 159 6.35 34.13 -14.28
N ALA A 160 6.36 35.28 -14.95
CA ALA A 160 6.15 36.56 -14.28
C ALA A 160 4.69 36.74 -13.84
N GLU A 161 3.74 36.37 -14.69
CA GLU A 161 2.30 36.32 -14.38
C GLU A 161 2.02 35.25 -13.31
N SER A 162 2.54 34.03 -13.49
CA SER A 162 2.41 32.95 -12.51
C SER A 162 3.04 33.32 -11.16
N ARG A 163 4.21 33.98 -11.16
CA ARG A 163 4.85 34.47 -9.92
C ARG A 163 3.99 35.50 -9.21
N ARG A 164 3.35 36.43 -9.92
CA ARG A 164 2.40 37.37 -9.30
C ARG A 164 1.22 36.66 -8.64
N ILE A 165 0.64 35.66 -9.30
CA ILE A 165 -0.46 34.86 -8.74
C ILE A 165 0.01 34.11 -7.49
N ILE A 166 1.21 33.52 -7.53
CA ILE A 166 1.83 32.85 -6.38
C ILE A 166 2.09 33.84 -5.22
N GLU A 167 2.57 35.05 -5.52
CA GLU A 167 2.78 36.11 -4.53
C GLU A 167 1.45 36.53 -3.86
N GLN A 168 0.36 36.63 -4.62
CA GLN A 168 -0.98 36.91 -4.09
C GLN A 168 -1.49 35.78 -3.19
N ILE A 169 -1.26 34.51 -3.58
CA ILE A 169 -1.60 33.34 -2.77
C ILE A 169 -0.77 33.32 -1.47
N ASN A 170 0.53 33.60 -1.55
CA ASN A 170 1.39 33.70 -0.38
C ASN A 170 0.96 34.82 0.57
N ALA A 171 0.48 35.95 0.04
CA ALA A 171 -0.07 37.03 0.86
C ALA A 171 -1.39 36.64 1.56
N LEU A 172 -2.20 35.74 0.96
CA LEU A 172 -3.37 35.16 1.61
C LEU A 172 -2.98 34.21 2.76
N LEU A 173 -1.95 33.38 2.56
CA LEU A 173 -1.40 32.49 3.59
C LEU A 173 -0.79 33.28 4.77
N ALA A 174 -0.08 34.36 4.49
CA ALA A 174 0.57 35.19 5.52
C ALA A 174 -0.40 36.01 6.39
N ASN A 175 -1.63 36.23 5.93
CA ASN A 175 -2.66 37.02 6.63
C ASN A 175 -3.77 36.14 7.26
N ALA A 176 -3.46 34.88 7.58
CA ALA A 176 -4.34 33.98 8.30
C ALA A 176 -4.48 34.43 9.77
N GLY A 177 -5.40 35.36 10.05
CA GLY A 177 -5.77 35.78 11.41
C GLY A 177 -6.47 34.67 12.22
N ASP A 178 -7.34 35.05 13.16
CA ASP A 178 -7.96 34.22 14.23
C ASP A 178 -8.85 33.01 13.78
N HIS A 179 -8.82 32.64 12.50
CA HIS A 179 -9.47 31.45 11.93
C HIS A 179 -8.48 30.63 11.08
N SER A 180 -7.23 30.50 11.54
CA SER A 180 -6.10 30.03 10.73
C SER A 180 -6.28 28.62 10.17
N LEU A 181 -6.67 27.64 10.98
CA LEU A 181 -6.75 26.22 10.57
C LEU A 181 -7.79 25.95 9.48
N GLU A 182 -8.99 26.55 9.58
CA GLU A 182 -10.05 26.33 8.58
C GLU A 182 -9.77 27.08 7.28
N ARG A 183 -9.20 28.29 7.34
CA ARG A 183 -8.72 28.99 6.14
C ARG A 183 -7.56 28.27 5.48
N GLU A 184 -6.61 27.77 6.25
CA GLU A 184 -5.45 27.02 5.75
C GLU A 184 -5.89 25.72 5.06
N ARG A 185 -6.88 25.02 5.61
CA ARG A 185 -7.51 23.86 4.95
C ARG A 185 -8.15 24.22 3.61
N ILE A 186 -9.00 25.25 3.58
CA ILE A 186 -9.68 25.70 2.35
C ILE A 186 -8.66 26.12 1.27
N ILE A 187 -7.63 26.89 1.66
CA ILE A 187 -6.59 27.33 0.73
C ILE A 187 -5.82 26.12 0.19
N THR A 188 -5.45 25.16 1.05
CA THR A 188 -4.74 23.94 0.65
C THR A 188 -5.57 23.10 -0.33
N GLU A 189 -6.86 22.88 -0.04
CA GLU A 189 -7.77 22.12 -0.92
C GLU A 189 -7.91 22.76 -2.31
N VAL A 190 -8.10 24.08 -2.38
CA VAL A 190 -8.24 24.80 -3.67
C VAL A 190 -6.94 24.77 -4.46
N LEU A 191 -5.79 24.93 -3.79
CA LEU A 191 -4.49 24.90 -4.46
C LEU A 191 -4.14 23.50 -4.96
N ASP A 192 -4.45 22.45 -4.20
CA ASP A 192 -4.26 21.06 -4.61
C ASP A 192 -5.10 20.72 -5.85
N SER A 193 -6.36 21.15 -5.86
CA SER A 193 -7.25 21.02 -7.03
C SER A 193 -6.71 21.79 -8.24
N ALA A 194 -6.27 23.05 -8.06
CA ALA A 194 -5.73 23.86 -9.15
C ALA A 194 -4.43 23.29 -9.72
N TYR A 195 -3.53 22.79 -8.86
CA TYR A 195 -2.30 22.11 -9.25
C TYR A 195 -2.59 20.86 -10.08
N THR A 196 -3.51 20.03 -9.62
CA THR A 196 -3.96 18.84 -10.33
C THR A 196 -4.53 19.20 -11.71
N ASP A 197 -5.42 20.19 -11.78
CA ASP A 197 -6.03 20.64 -13.04
C ASP A 197 -5.01 21.20 -14.05
N ILE A 198 -3.99 21.91 -13.59
CA ILE A 198 -2.91 22.41 -14.45
C ILE A 198 -2.09 21.24 -15.00
N THR A 199 -1.69 20.30 -14.14
CA THR A 199 -0.89 19.12 -14.52
C THR A 199 -1.62 18.31 -15.59
N LEU A 200 -2.89 17.99 -15.35
CA LEU A 200 -3.74 17.25 -16.29
C LEU A 200 -3.96 17.97 -17.62
N ARG A 201 -3.96 19.31 -17.63
CA ARG A 201 -4.04 20.08 -18.88
C ARG A 201 -2.74 20.03 -19.67
N LEU A 202 -1.59 20.07 -19.01
CA LEU A 202 -0.29 19.98 -19.67
C LEU A 202 -0.06 18.59 -20.25
N ASP A 203 -0.33 17.52 -19.49
CA ASP A 203 -0.17 16.14 -19.95
C ASP A 203 -1.03 15.82 -21.19
N ARG A 204 -2.24 16.38 -21.27
CA ARG A 204 -3.12 16.22 -22.43
C ARG A 204 -2.60 16.93 -23.68
N LEU A 205 -1.87 18.04 -23.54
CA LEU A 205 -1.22 18.70 -24.69
C LEU A 205 -0.17 17.79 -25.32
N ASP A 206 0.50 16.99 -24.49
CA ASP A 206 1.52 16.04 -24.92
C ASP A 206 0.94 14.66 -25.32
N ARG A 207 -0.39 14.50 -25.30
CA ARG A 207 -1.11 13.23 -25.56
C ARG A 207 -0.63 12.09 -24.65
N ALA A 208 -0.31 12.41 -23.40
CA ALA A 208 0.04 11.39 -22.41
C ALA A 208 -1.19 10.57 -22.01
N LEU A 209 -1.01 9.27 -21.75
CA LEU A 209 -2.00 8.42 -21.09
C LEU A 209 -2.00 8.71 -19.58
N ILE A 210 -3.09 9.27 -19.08
CA ILE A 210 -3.21 9.68 -17.69
C ILE A 210 -3.98 8.63 -16.89
N ILE A 211 -3.36 8.14 -15.81
CA ILE A 211 -3.90 7.08 -14.96
C ILE A 211 -4.22 7.65 -13.57
N ALA A 212 -5.49 7.66 -13.17
CA ALA A 212 -5.88 8.08 -11.84
C ALA A 212 -5.75 6.94 -10.82
N GLY A 213 -4.96 7.19 -9.78
CA GLY A 213 -4.69 6.27 -8.69
C GLY A 213 -5.55 6.55 -7.46
N GLY A 214 -4.92 6.83 -6.32
CA GLY A 214 -5.61 7.13 -5.07
C GLY A 214 -4.71 8.00 -4.19
N SER A 215 -4.90 7.92 -2.88
CA SER A 215 -4.07 8.68 -1.94
C SER A 215 -2.60 8.29 -2.08
N PRO A 216 -1.64 9.21 -1.83
CA PRO A 216 -0.20 9.01 -2.09
C PRO A 216 0.40 7.68 -1.61
N ASP A 217 0.03 7.25 -0.40
CA ASP A 217 0.55 6.02 0.23
C ASP A 217 -0.32 4.78 -0.06
N GLY A 218 -1.39 4.95 -0.83
CA GLY A 218 -2.35 3.91 -1.15
C GLY A 218 -1.90 3.04 -2.32
N GLU A 219 -2.47 1.82 -2.38
CA GLU A 219 -2.15 0.87 -3.44
C GLU A 219 -2.53 1.39 -4.83
N TYR A 220 -3.63 2.16 -4.93
CA TYR A 220 -4.04 2.70 -6.22
C TYR A 220 -3.03 3.68 -6.80
N ALA A 221 -2.46 4.56 -5.97
CA ALA A 221 -1.41 5.49 -6.40
C ALA A 221 -0.18 4.73 -6.86
N ARG A 222 0.20 3.67 -6.12
CA ARG A 222 1.35 2.82 -6.47
C ARG A 222 1.16 2.11 -7.81
N VAL A 223 0.03 1.44 -8.02
CA VAL A 223 -0.25 0.76 -9.29
C VAL A 223 -0.27 1.75 -10.44
N ALA A 224 -0.92 2.90 -10.28
CA ALA A 224 -0.93 3.95 -11.30
C ALA A 224 0.48 4.44 -11.64
N GLN A 225 1.31 4.71 -10.62
CA GLN A 225 2.70 5.15 -10.80
C GLN A 225 3.58 4.12 -11.49
N LEU A 226 3.46 2.84 -11.09
CA LEU A 226 4.22 1.76 -11.72
C LEU A 226 3.81 1.56 -13.17
N LEU A 227 2.50 1.60 -13.44
CA LEU A 227 1.98 1.47 -14.80
C LEU A 227 2.42 2.64 -15.67
N ALA A 228 2.32 3.88 -15.18
CA ALA A 228 2.80 5.05 -15.90
C ALA A 228 4.32 4.98 -16.17
N ALA A 229 5.10 4.56 -15.17
CA ALA A 229 6.55 4.41 -15.32
C ALA A 229 6.93 3.36 -16.38
N GLU A 230 6.25 2.21 -16.41
CA GLU A 230 6.48 1.19 -17.45
C GLU A 230 6.05 1.68 -18.84
N LEU A 231 4.92 2.37 -18.95
CA LEU A 231 4.49 2.97 -20.23
C LEU A 231 5.52 4.00 -20.75
N ILE A 232 6.08 4.82 -19.86
CA ILE A 232 7.16 5.77 -20.20
C ILE A 232 8.41 5.01 -20.66
N ALA A 233 8.80 3.93 -19.98
CA ALA A 233 9.94 3.11 -20.38
C ALA A 233 9.78 2.50 -21.79
N GLU A 234 8.53 2.30 -22.23
CA GLU A 234 8.16 1.86 -23.58
C GLU A 234 8.05 2.98 -24.62
N GLY A 235 8.31 4.24 -24.23
CA GLY A 235 8.17 5.40 -25.11
C GLY A 235 6.73 5.88 -25.29
N THR A 236 5.81 5.44 -24.43
CA THR A 236 4.45 6.00 -24.36
C THR A 236 4.42 7.07 -23.28
N LEU A 237 4.10 8.31 -23.65
CA LEU A 237 3.92 9.38 -22.67
C LEU A 237 2.79 8.99 -21.73
N SER A 238 3.04 9.05 -20.43
CA SER A 238 2.07 8.67 -19.40
C SER A 238 2.32 9.45 -18.12
N ASN A 239 1.27 9.63 -17.32
CA ASN A 239 1.36 10.19 -15.98
C ASN A 239 0.39 9.48 -15.04
N ALA A 240 0.78 9.39 -13.76
CA ALA A 240 -0.09 8.91 -12.69
C ALA A 240 -0.53 10.09 -11.83
N VAL A 241 -1.84 10.23 -11.63
CA VAL A 241 -2.40 11.29 -10.78
C VAL A 241 -2.99 10.73 -9.51
N GLN A 242 -2.76 11.46 -8.42
CA GLN A 242 -3.34 11.15 -7.11
C GLN A 242 -4.80 11.60 -7.07
N SER A 243 -5.56 10.98 -6.19
CA SER A 243 -6.97 11.34 -5.96
C SER A 243 -7.41 10.89 -4.57
N ARG A 244 -8.64 11.24 -4.19
CA ARG A 244 -9.30 10.74 -2.98
C ARG A 244 -9.91 9.34 -3.15
N GLY A 245 -9.76 8.74 -4.33
CA GLY A 245 -10.16 7.36 -4.62
C GLY A 245 -11.29 7.24 -5.65
N SER A 246 -12.05 6.15 -5.54
CA SER A 246 -12.94 5.65 -6.60
C SER A 246 -13.94 6.67 -7.15
N LYS A 247 -14.60 7.46 -6.30
CA LYS A 247 -15.60 8.45 -6.76
C LYS A 247 -14.96 9.54 -7.61
N GLU A 248 -13.89 10.16 -7.09
CA GLU A 248 -13.19 11.23 -7.79
C GLU A 248 -12.55 10.72 -9.08
N ASN A 249 -11.99 9.52 -9.08
CA ASN A 249 -11.47 8.90 -10.29
C ASN A 249 -12.52 8.80 -11.41
N LEU A 250 -13.73 8.34 -11.08
CA LEU A 250 -14.82 8.25 -12.04
C LEU A 250 -15.32 9.63 -12.51
N GLU A 251 -15.31 10.64 -11.63
CA GLU A 251 -15.60 12.03 -12.00
C GLU A 251 -14.53 12.59 -12.97
N LEU A 252 -13.25 12.32 -12.72
CA LEU A 252 -12.14 12.70 -13.59
C LEU A 252 -12.24 12.01 -14.95
N LEU A 253 -12.57 10.72 -14.98
CA LEU A 253 -12.75 9.95 -16.21
C LEU A 253 -13.92 10.48 -17.02
N ARG A 254 -15.09 10.67 -16.39
CA ARG A 254 -16.29 11.25 -17.04
C ARG A 254 -16.00 12.65 -17.59
N ALA A 255 -15.16 13.43 -16.93
CA ALA A 255 -14.77 14.77 -17.37
C ALA A 255 -13.70 14.77 -18.49
N GLY A 256 -13.22 13.61 -18.94
CA GLY A 256 -12.13 13.50 -19.92
C GLY A 256 -10.82 14.12 -19.42
N LYS A 257 -10.62 14.12 -18.10
CA LYS A 257 -9.40 14.62 -17.46
C LYS A 257 -8.34 13.53 -17.33
N VAL A 258 -8.76 12.27 -17.28
CA VAL A 258 -7.90 11.08 -17.22
C VAL A 258 -8.41 10.02 -18.19
N ASP A 259 -7.55 9.11 -18.62
CA ASP A 259 -7.88 8.08 -19.61
C ASP A 259 -8.20 6.73 -18.95
N ILE A 260 -7.52 6.45 -17.83
CA ILE A 260 -7.58 5.20 -17.10
C ILE A 260 -7.73 5.50 -15.62
N VAL A 261 -8.46 4.66 -14.89
CA VAL A 261 -8.71 4.82 -13.46
C VAL A 261 -8.59 3.51 -12.71
N LEU A 262 -8.18 3.60 -11.45
CA LEU A 262 -8.41 2.54 -10.48
C LEU A 262 -9.71 2.80 -9.71
N VAL A 263 -10.56 1.79 -9.59
CA VAL A 263 -11.91 1.95 -9.01
C VAL A 263 -12.39 0.65 -8.38
N GLN A 264 -13.10 0.72 -7.26
CA GLN A 264 -13.77 -0.44 -6.68
C GLN A 264 -14.94 -0.88 -7.55
N ASN A 265 -15.11 -2.19 -7.75
CA ASN A 265 -16.14 -2.77 -8.62
C ASN A 265 -17.57 -2.32 -8.25
N ASN A 266 -17.93 -2.30 -6.97
CA ASN A 266 -19.24 -1.84 -6.52
C ASN A 266 -19.48 -0.34 -6.78
N VAL A 267 -18.44 0.49 -6.69
CA VAL A 267 -18.51 1.92 -7.03
C VAL A 267 -18.64 2.12 -8.54
N ALA A 268 -17.91 1.34 -9.34
CA ALA A 268 -18.03 1.32 -10.78
C ALA A 268 -19.46 0.93 -11.24
N ALA A 269 -20.06 -0.08 -10.61
CA ALA A 269 -21.45 -0.48 -10.88
C ALA A 269 -22.44 0.66 -10.60
N ARG A 270 -22.27 1.36 -9.47
CA ARG A 270 -23.10 2.52 -9.12
C ARG A 270 -22.96 3.65 -10.13
N ALA A 271 -21.74 3.94 -10.59
CA ALA A 271 -21.52 4.97 -11.62
C ALA A 271 -22.14 4.58 -12.96
N MET A 272 -21.98 3.33 -13.40
CA MET A 272 -22.56 2.83 -14.65
C MET A 272 -24.09 2.90 -14.64
N LEU A 273 -24.73 2.66 -13.47
CA LEU A 273 -26.18 2.69 -13.31
C LEU A 273 -26.74 4.07 -12.88
N GLY A 274 -25.88 5.04 -12.55
CA GLY A 274 -26.30 6.35 -12.06
C GLY A 274 -26.90 6.33 -10.64
N GLY A 275 -26.49 5.38 -9.80
CA GLY A 275 -26.87 5.34 -8.39
C GLY A 275 -26.04 6.32 -7.54
N GLU A 276 -26.47 6.58 -6.31
CA GLU A 276 -25.69 7.39 -5.35
C GLU A 276 -24.26 6.83 -5.17
N PRO A 277 -23.22 7.68 -5.16
CA PRO A 277 -23.25 9.15 -5.10
C PRO A 277 -23.26 9.86 -6.48
N PHE A 278 -23.54 9.16 -7.58
CA PHE A 278 -23.48 9.68 -8.95
C PHE A 278 -24.83 10.09 -9.54
N ALA A 279 -25.91 10.05 -8.74
CA ALA A 279 -27.28 10.31 -9.23
C ALA A 279 -27.42 11.65 -9.95
N ALA A 280 -26.75 12.70 -9.44
CA ALA A 280 -26.74 14.03 -10.06
C ALA A 280 -25.98 14.08 -11.40
N LEU A 281 -25.02 13.18 -11.63
CA LEU A 281 -24.25 13.08 -12.87
C LEU A 281 -24.89 12.15 -13.90
N GLY A 282 -25.83 11.31 -13.45
CA GLY A 282 -26.47 10.28 -14.26
C GLY A 282 -25.57 9.07 -14.57
N PRO A 283 -26.13 8.04 -15.23
CA PRO A 283 -25.42 6.83 -15.62
C PRO A 283 -24.20 7.08 -16.52
N GLN A 284 -23.11 6.32 -16.32
CA GLN A 284 -21.90 6.34 -17.15
C GLN A 284 -21.79 5.04 -17.96
N TYR A 285 -22.51 4.97 -19.08
CA TYR A 285 -22.62 3.75 -19.89
C TYR A 285 -21.35 3.38 -20.68
N ASP A 286 -20.45 4.34 -20.87
CA ASP A 286 -19.16 4.20 -21.55
C ASP A 286 -18.07 3.63 -20.62
N LEU A 287 -18.36 3.42 -19.33
CA LEU A 287 -17.41 2.86 -18.38
C LEU A 287 -17.15 1.36 -18.66
N GLN A 288 -15.89 1.01 -18.88
CA GLN A 288 -15.45 -0.34 -19.23
C GLN A 288 -14.28 -0.79 -18.34
N ALA A 289 -14.32 -2.03 -17.85
CA ALA A 289 -13.20 -2.63 -17.15
C ALA A 289 -12.10 -3.05 -18.15
N LEU A 290 -10.86 -2.75 -17.80
CA LEU A 290 -9.67 -3.29 -18.46
C LEU A 290 -9.22 -4.59 -17.79
N ALA A 291 -9.17 -4.58 -16.45
CA ALA A 291 -8.77 -5.73 -15.64
C ALA A 291 -9.31 -5.62 -14.21
N SER A 292 -9.61 -6.76 -13.61
CA SER A 292 -9.64 -6.93 -12.16
C SER A 292 -8.22 -7.05 -11.61
N LEU A 293 -7.93 -6.38 -10.49
CA LEU A 293 -6.59 -6.25 -9.94
C LEU A 293 -6.40 -7.11 -8.69
N PHE A 294 -7.04 -6.74 -7.59
CA PHE A 294 -6.90 -7.42 -6.30
C PHE A 294 -8.13 -7.17 -5.41
N PRO A 295 -8.41 -8.07 -4.44
CA PRO A 295 -9.48 -7.85 -3.47
C PRO A 295 -9.11 -6.75 -2.47
N GLU A 296 -10.12 -6.03 -2.02
CA GLU A 296 -10.04 -5.05 -0.93
C GLU A 296 -10.98 -5.49 0.19
N PRO A 297 -10.49 -6.25 1.19
CA PRO A 297 -11.29 -6.68 2.33
C PRO A 297 -11.78 -5.50 3.18
N LEU A 298 -13.00 -5.64 3.71
CA LEU A 298 -13.53 -4.75 4.73
C LEU A 298 -12.91 -5.13 6.08
N HIS A 299 -12.28 -4.14 6.71
CA HIS A 299 -11.69 -4.22 8.04
C HIS A 299 -12.59 -3.44 9.00
N LEU A 300 -13.11 -4.13 10.02
CA LEU A 300 -13.68 -3.49 11.21
C LEU A 300 -12.66 -3.59 12.33
N VAL A 301 -12.11 -2.44 12.72
CA VAL A 301 -10.97 -2.32 13.62
C VAL A 301 -11.44 -1.68 14.92
N VAL A 302 -11.04 -2.25 16.05
CA VAL A 302 -11.30 -1.70 17.38
C VAL A 302 -10.02 -1.74 18.22
N ALA A 303 -9.98 -0.99 19.31
CA ALA A 303 -8.88 -1.09 20.27
C ALA A 303 -8.77 -2.52 20.82
N ALA A 304 -7.55 -2.99 21.12
CA ALA A 304 -7.30 -4.38 21.50
C ALA A 304 -8.07 -4.79 22.77
N ASP A 305 -8.22 -3.87 23.73
CA ASP A 305 -8.96 -4.02 24.98
C ASP A 305 -10.43 -3.56 24.90
N SER A 306 -10.88 -3.13 23.71
CA SER A 306 -12.26 -2.69 23.49
C SER A 306 -13.24 -3.82 23.82
N PRO A 307 -14.35 -3.52 24.53
CA PRO A 307 -15.40 -4.51 24.77
C PRO A 307 -16.23 -4.81 23.52
N ILE A 308 -16.10 -4.04 22.43
CA ILE A 308 -16.93 -4.17 21.22
C ILE A 308 -16.67 -5.51 20.53
N GLY A 309 -17.66 -6.39 20.51
CA GLY A 309 -17.57 -7.74 19.93
C GLY A 309 -18.16 -7.87 18.52
N SER A 310 -19.02 -6.94 18.11
CA SER A 310 -19.84 -7.07 16.91
C SER A 310 -20.18 -5.72 16.26
N VAL A 311 -20.70 -5.76 15.02
CA VAL A 311 -21.17 -4.56 14.31
C VAL A 311 -22.34 -3.90 15.04
N GLN A 312 -23.23 -4.69 15.65
CA GLN A 312 -24.40 -4.20 16.39
C GLN A 312 -24.01 -3.34 17.60
N GLU A 313 -22.85 -3.60 18.19
CA GLU A 313 -22.33 -2.84 19.34
C GLU A 313 -21.72 -1.48 18.97
N LEU A 314 -21.76 -1.09 17.68
CA LEU A 314 -21.36 0.23 17.23
C LEU A 314 -22.40 1.32 17.54
N VAL A 315 -23.64 0.95 17.86
CA VAL A 315 -24.68 1.91 18.29
C VAL A 315 -24.19 2.69 19.51
N GLY A 316 -24.26 4.02 19.43
CA GLY A 316 -23.76 4.94 20.45
C GLY A 316 -22.24 5.04 20.56
N LYS A 317 -21.48 4.41 19.65
CA LYS A 317 -20.01 4.48 19.61
C LYS A 317 -19.52 5.55 18.64
N ARG A 318 -18.28 5.98 18.83
CA ARG A 318 -17.60 6.94 17.96
C ARG A 318 -16.86 6.16 16.88
N VAL A 319 -17.27 6.28 15.63
CA VAL A 319 -16.79 5.41 14.55
C VAL A 319 -16.21 6.24 13.42
N ASP A 320 -15.00 5.92 12.98
CA ASP A 320 -14.49 6.42 11.70
C ASP A 320 -15.02 5.53 10.57
N ILE A 321 -15.71 6.14 9.62
CA ILE A 321 -16.33 5.45 8.47
C ILE A 321 -15.58 5.71 7.16
N GLY A 322 -14.39 6.31 7.20
CA GLY A 322 -13.58 6.57 6.02
C GLY A 322 -13.75 7.96 5.41
N ASN A 323 -12.83 8.33 4.52
CA ASN A 323 -12.82 9.65 3.88
C ASN A 323 -14.06 9.86 2.98
N PRO A 324 -14.68 11.06 2.98
CA PRO A 324 -15.83 11.33 2.12
C PRO A 324 -15.50 11.13 0.64
N GLY A 325 -16.39 10.43 -0.07
CA GLY A 325 -16.20 10.09 -1.48
C GLY A 325 -15.23 8.92 -1.74
N SER A 326 -14.62 8.34 -0.71
CA SER A 326 -13.83 7.10 -0.88
C SER A 326 -14.72 5.87 -1.04
N GLY A 327 -14.18 4.79 -1.61
CA GLY A 327 -14.85 3.50 -1.65
C GLY A 327 -15.08 2.91 -0.25
N SER A 328 -14.11 3.09 0.66
CA SER A 328 -14.24 2.73 2.08
C SER A 328 -15.47 3.36 2.74
N TYR A 329 -15.74 4.64 2.47
CA TYR A 329 -16.92 5.32 2.98
C TYR A 329 -18.21 4.67 2.52
N LEU A 330 -18.32 4.39 1.22
CA LEU A 330 -19.50 3.72 0.66
C LEU A 330 -19.68 2.31 1.24
N ASN A 331 -18.59 1.60 1.50
CA ASN A 331 -18.61 0.27 2.10
C ASN A 331 -18.98 0.29 3.59
N ALA A 332 -18.51 1.29 4.34
CA ALA A 332 -18.88 1.48 5.74
C ALA A 332 -20.38 1.79 5.87
N VAL A 333 -20.91 2.70 5.03
CA VAL A 333 -22.35 3.00 4.98
C VAL A 333 -23.16 1.75 4.59
N ALA A 334 -22.70 0.97 3.62
CA ALA A 334 -23.36 -0.28 3.23
C ALA A 334 -23.35 -1.32 4.36
N LEU A 335 -22.25 -1.46 5.11
CA LEU A 335 -22.16 -2.34 6.28
C LEU A 335 -23.13 -1.92 7.38
N LEU A 336 -23.17 -0.64 7.74
CA LEU A 336 -24.07 -0.11 8.76
C LEU A 336 -25.54 -0.32 8.35
N ALA A 337 -25.88 -0.02 7.10
CA ALA A 337 -27.21 -0.25 6.56
C ALA A 337 -27.60 -1.75 6.57
N ALA A 338 -26.67 -2.65 6.20
CA ALA A 338 -26.90 -4.09 6.27
C ALA A 338 -27.09 -4.59 7.72
N ALA A 339 -26.47 -3.92 8.69
CA ALA A 339 -26.66 -4.16 10.12
C ALA A 339 -27.90 -3.47 10.71
N GLY A 340 -28.63 -2.68 9.92
CA GLY A 340 -29.79 -1.92 10.38
C GLY A 340 -29.45 -0.76 11.30
N ILE A 341 -28.23 -0.21 11.19
CA ILE A 341 -27.73 0.92 11.98
C ILE A 341 -27.77 2.17 11.11
N ASP A 342 -28.54 3.18 11.52
CA ASP A 342 -28.45 4.52 10.94
C ASP A 342 -27.17 5.21 11.49
N PRO A 343 -26.35 5.88 10.65
CA PRO A 343 -25.22 6.67 11.14
C PRO A 343 -25.57 7.67 12.26
N ALA A 344 -26.81 8.15 12.32
CA ALA A 344 -27.31 9.01 13.39
C ALA A 344 -27.44 8.31 14.76
N GLU A 345 -27.45 6.97 14.78
CA GLU A 345 -27.43 6.17 16.01
C GLU A 345 -26.01 5.97 16.56
N LEU A 346 -24.97 6.38 15.82
CA LEU A 346 -23.60 6.41 16.30
C LEU A 346 -23.40 7.60 17.26
N GLY A 347 -22.53 7.43 18.26
CA GLY A 347 -22.22 8.49 19.22
C GLY A 347 -21.42 9.64 18.60
N ALA A 348 -20.58 9.33 17.62
CA ALA A 348 -19.95 10.29 16.72
C ALA A 348 -19.55 9.59 15.42
N VAL A 349 -19.54 10.33 14.32
CA VAL A 349 -19.05 9.87 13.02
C VAL A 349 -17.80 10.67 12.68
N TYR A 350 -16.70 9.96 12.41
CA TYR A 350 -15.48 10.54 11.88
C TYR A 350 -15.29 10.11 10.43
N GLU A 351 -14.72 11.00 9.63
CA GLU A 351 -14.52 10.81 8.19
C GLU A 351 -13.06 11.08 7.83
N THR A 352 -12.13 10.50 8.59
CA THR A 352 -10.68 10.80 8.50
C THR A 352 -9.87 9.70 7.79
N GLY A 353 -10.53 8.60 7.40
CA GLY A 353 -9.88 7.50 6.72
C GLY A 353 -9.10 6.60 7.67
N LEU A 354 -8.46 5.57 7.12
CA LEU A 354 -7.77 4.56 7.93
C LEU A 354 -6.69 5.17 8.84
N ALA A 355 -5.84 6.05 8.30
CA ALA A 355 -4.73 6.63 9.07
C ALA A 355 -5.23 7.54 10.21
N GLY A 356 -6.13 8.48 9.90
CA GLY A 356 -6.72 9.36 10.91
C GLY A 356 -7.58 8.61 11.91
N GLY A 357 -8.38 7.64 11.44
CA GLY A 357 -9.20 6.79 12.30
C GLY A 357 -8.36 5.97 13.27
N LEU A 358 -7.23 5.41 12.82
CA LEU A 358 -6.29 4.72 13.71
C LEU A 358 -5.64 5.66 14.72
N GLU A 359 -5.36 6.91 14.36
CA GLU A 359 -4.87 7.92 15.30
C GLU A 359 -5.93 8.29 16.35
N LEU A 360 -7.19 8.45 15.94
CA LEU A 360 -8.31 8.69 16.86
C LEU A 360 -8.54 7.49 17.77
N LEU A 361 -8.45 6.27 17.24
CA LEU A 361 -8.57 5.03 18.01
C LEU A 361 -7.44 4.93 19.05
N ASP A 362 -6.21 5.29 18.68
CA ASP A 362 -5.05 5.33 19.57
C ASP A 362 -5.21 6.31 20.73
N LYS A 363 -5.79 7.48 20.47
CA LYS A 363 -6.09 8.50 21.48
C LYS A 363 -7.31 8.18 22.34
N GLY A 364 -8.03 7.09 22.04
CA GLY A 364 -9.32 6.79 22.65
C GLY A 364 -10.40 7.81 22.30
N GLU A 365 -10.22 8.55 21.20
CA GLU A 365 -11.17 9.51 20.64
C GLU A 365 -12.19 8.84 19.71
N ALA A 366 -11.81 7.74 19.06
CA ALA A 366 -12.72 6.82 18.37
C ALA A 366 -12.76 5.45 19.07
N ASP A 367 -13.86 4.72 18.88
CA ASP A 367 -14.08 3.38 19.42
C ASP A 367 -13.91 2.29 18.35
N ALA A 368 -14.13 2.64 17.07
CA ALA A 368 -13.96 1.75 15.94
C ALA A 368 -13.58 2.50 14.65
N VAL A 369 -12.94 1.79 13.72
CA VAL A 369 -12.61 2.25 12.37
C VAL A 369 -13.08 1.21 11.36
N ILE A 370 -13.82 1.66 10.35
CA ILE A 370 -14.20 0.83 9.21
C ILE A 370 -13.38 1.27 7.99
N ALA A 371 -12.65 0.34 7.40
CA ALA A 371 -11.84 0.61 6.22
C ALA A 371 -11.97 -0.52 5.20
N THR A 372 -12.02 -0.19 3.92
CA THR A 372 -11.89 -1.17 2.83
C THR A 372 -10.58 -0.92 2.11
N ILE A 373 -9.64 -1.85 2.24
CA ILE A 373 -8.28 -1.64 1.75
C ILE A 373 -7.63 -3.00 1.46
N GLY A 374 -6.73 -3.03 0.49
CA GLY A 374 -5.90 -4.21 0.21
C GLY A 374 -5.19 -4.70 1.47
N ALA A 375 -5.19 -6.01 1.68
CA ALA A 375 -4.54 -6.65 2.80
C ALA A 375 -3.19 -7.27 2.37
N PRO A 376 -2.13 -7.13 3.18
CA PRO A 376 -2.08 -6.37 4.43
C PRO A 376 -1.89 -4.86 4.21
N ALA A 377 -2.66 -4.04 4.93
CA ALA A 377 -2.48 -2.58 4.92
C ALA A 377 -1.39 -2.15 5.91
N ARG A 378 -0.39 -1.39 5.43
CA ARG A 378 0.76 -0.96 6.25
C ARG A 378 0.38 -0.24 7.54
N ALA A 379 -0.60 0.67 7.49
CA ALA A 379 -1.06 1.40 8.67
C ALA A 379 -1.67 0.46 9.73
N LEU A 380 -2.43 -0.55 9.30
CA LEU A 380 -2.97 -1.58 10.19
C LEU A 380 -1.87 -2.50 10.71
N GLN A 381 -0.89 -2.86 9.90
CA GLN A 381 0.26 -3.63 10.37
C GLN A 381 1.00 -2.90 11.49
N GLN A 382 1.23 -1.58 11.34
CA GLN A 382 1.88 -0.75 12.36
C GLN A 382 1.06 -0.65 13.64
N ALA A 383 -0.25 -0.39 13.55
CA ALA A 383 -1.14 -0.32 14.70
C ALA A 383 -1.23 -1.68 15.43
N ALA A 384 -1.33 -2.78 14.67
CA ALA A 384 -1.41 -4.12 15.22
C ALA A 384 -0.09 -4.58 15.86
N ALA A 385 1.06 -4.22 15.28
CA ALA A 385 2.39 -4.48 15.83
C ALA A 385 2.61 -3.84 17.21
N GLN A 386 1.94 -2.71 17.48
CA GLN A 386 1.96 -2.02 18.76
C GLN A 386 1.02 -2.66 19.80
N GLY A 387 0.27 -3.72 19.43
CA GLY A 387 -0.70 -4.38 20.29
C GLY A 387 -1.94 -3.54 20.60
N ARG A 388 -2.20 -2.50 19.79
CA ARG A 388 -3.20 -1.48 20.09
C ARG A 388 -4.58 -1.79 19.51
N VAL A 389 -4.64 -2.63 18.49
CA VAL A 389 -5.88 -2.89 17.74
C VAL A 389 -6.13 -4.38 17.53
N ARG A 390 -7.39 -4.73 17.31
CA ARG A 390 -7.82 -6.04 16.83
C ARG A 390 -8.89 -5.90 15.76
N LEU A 391 -9.00 -6.91 14.90
CA LEU A 391 -10.02 -6.99 13.87
C LEU A 391 -11.26 -7.74 14.38
N LEU A 392 -12.43 -7.22 14.05
CA LEU A 392 -13.70 -7.91 14.28
C LEU A 392 -14.12 -8.69 13.04
N PRO A 393 -14.48 -9.97 13.17
CA PRO A 393 -15.09 -10.70 12.07
C PRO A 393 -16.50 -10.19 11.79
N LEU A 394 -16.92 -10.25 10.53
CA LEU A 394 -18.31 -10.02 10.16
C LEU A 394 -19.12 -11.30 10.36
N GLY A 395 -20.23 -11.18 11.08
CA GLY A 395 -21.18 -12.27 11.29
C GLY A 395 -21.69 -12.85 9.96
N ALA A 396 -22.00 -14.14 9.95
CA ALA A 396 -22.43 -14.86 8.73
C ALA A 396 -23.63 -14.21 8.04
N GLU A 397 -24.63 -13.76 8.82
CA GLU A 397 -25.82 -13.07 8.31
C GLU A 397 -25.46 -11.77 7.57
N LEU A 398 -24.58 -10.93 8.15
CA LEU A 398 -24.14 -9.69 7.50
C LEU A 398 -23.36 -9.98 6.22
N ARG A 399 -22.50 -11.00 6.23
CA ARG A 399 -21.77 -11.42 5.02
C ARG A 399 -22.75 -11.86 3.93
N GLU A 400 -23.73 -12.69 4.25
CA GLU A 400 -24.76 -13.12 3.30
C GLU A 400 -25.58 -11.96 2.73
N LEU A 401 -25.98 -11.00 3.57
CA LEU A 401 -26.68 -9.79 3.14
C LEU A 401 -25.85 -8.95 2.17
N LEU A 402 -24.57 -8.76 2.49
CA LEU A 402 -23.64 -7.95 1.69
C LEU A 402 -23.30 -8.64 0.38
N THR A 403 -23.19 -9.97 0.33
CA THR A 403 -22.77 -10.73 -0.86
C THR A 403 -23.92 -11.13 -1.79
N ARG A 404 -25.11 -10.54 -1.64
CA ARG A 404 -26.22 -10.75 -2.58
C ARG A 404 -25.83 -10.32 -4.00
N GLU A 405 -26.46 -10.95 -4.98
CA GLU A 405 -26.20 -10.64 -6.39
C GLU A 405 -26.39 -9.14 -6.68
N GLY A 406 -25.44 -8.56 -7.43
CA GLY A 406 -25.47 -7.15 -7.84
C GLY A 406 -24.89 -6.14 -6.84
N THR A 407 -24.47 -6.56 -5.64
CA THR A 407 -23.86 -5.63 -4.66
C THR A 407 -22.37 -5.36 -4.90
N GLY A 408 -21.69 -6.29 -5.58
CA GLY A 408 -20.24 -6.24 -5.85
C GLY A 408 -19.35 -6.76 -4.72
N TYR A 409 -19.92 -7.16 -3.57
CA TYR A 409 -19.15 -7.78 -2.50
C TYR A 409 -19.01 -9.30 -2.71
N VAL A 410 -17.84 -9.82 -2.39
CA VAL A 410 -17.55 -11.26 -2.35
C VAL A 410 -17.19 -11.66 -0.91
N PRO A 411 -17.58 -12.86 -0.46
CA PRO A 411 -17.15 -13.36 0.84
C PRO A 411 -15.65 -13.65 0.79
N ILE A 412 -14.92 -13.25 1.83
CA ILE A 412 -13.50 -13.57 1.97
C ILE A 412 -13.19 -13.82 3.45
N GLU A 413 -12.09 -14.50 3.69
CA GLU A 413 -11.51 -14.62 5.03
C GLU A 413 -10.11 -14.01 4.98
N LEU A 414 -9.83 -13.08 5.89
CA LEU A 414 -8.45 -12.63 6.09
C LEU A 414 -7.69 -13.78 6.77
N PRO A 415 -6.64 -14.33 6.15
CA PRO A 415 -5.87 -15.42 6.72
C PRO A 415 -5.34 -15.08 8.11
N ALA A 416 -5.18 -16.09 8.96
CA ALA A 416 -4.46 -15.94 10.22
C ALA A 416 -3.08 -15.29 9.96
N SER A 417 -2.61 -14.47 10.90
CA SER A 417 -1.32 -13.77 10.80
C SER A 417 -1.18 -12.76 9.64
N THR A 418 -2.29 -12.32 9.02
CA THR A 418 -2.26 -11.18 8.09
C THR A 418 -1.75 -9.91 8.79
N TYR A 419 -2.14 -9.74 10.06
CA TYR A 419 -1.66 -8.66 10.92
C TYR A 419 -1.00 -9.20 12.20
N PRO A 420 0.04 -8.53 12.74
CA PRO A 420 0.62 -8.92 14.03
C PRO A 420 -0.43 -9.04 15.14
N GLY A 421 -0.40 -10.12 15.90
CA GLY A 421 -1.37 -10.37 16.99
C GLY A 421 -2.72 -10.97 16.55
N GLN A 422 -3.02 -11.01 15.24
CA GLN A 422 -4.20 -11.68 14.70
C GLN A 422 -3.92 -13.18 14.51
N ARG A 423 -4.34 -14.00 15.49
CA ARG A 423 -4.04 -15.45 15.51
C ARG A 423 -5.05 -16.30 14.73
N GLU A 424 -6.30 -15.86 14.70
CA GLU A 424 -7.38 -16.56 14.02
C GLU A 424 -7.69 -15.89 12.68
N PRO A 425 -8.16 -16.62 11.67
CA PRO A 425 -8.70 -16.02 10.47
C PRO A 425 -9.88 -15.09 10.78
N VAL A 426 -10.08 -14.05 9.97
CA VAL A 426 -11.16 -13.06 10.16
C VAL A 426 -12.12 -13.11 8.97
N PRO A 427 -13.28 -13.79 9.10
CA PRO A 427 -14.31 -13.79 8.07
C PRO A 427 -14.84 -12.37 7.84
N THR A 428 -14.88 -11.94 6.58
CA THR A 428 -15.37 -10.62 6.17
C THR A 428 -15.93 -10.67 4.74
N VAL A 429 -16.12 -9.51 4.12
CA VAL A 429 -16.38 -9.37 2.68
C VAL A 429 -15.28 -8.52 2.05
N ALA A 430 -15.11 -8.64 0.75
CA ALA A 430 -14.24 -7.78 -0.04
C ALA A 430 -15.00 -7.22 -1.25
N VAL A 431 -14.55 -6.05 -1.69
CA VAL A 431 -14.78 -5.59 -3.06
C VAL A 431 -13.55 -5.93 -3.89
N THR A 432 -13.57 -5.63 -5.19
CA THR A 432 -12.39 -5.83 -6.05
C THR A 432 -11.96 -4.52 -6.67
N ALA A 433 -10.67 -4.23 -6.61
CA ALA A 433 -10.06 -3.13 -7.35
C ALA A 433 -10.07 -3.46 -8.84
N LEU A 434 -10.57 -2.53 -9.65
CA LEU A 434 -10.59 -2.62 -11.11
C LEU A 434 -9.67 -1.55 -11.70
N LEU A 435 -9.00 -1.90 -12.79
CA LEU A 435 -8.51 -0.94 -13.76
C LEU A 435 -9.60 -0.74 -14.80
N ALA A 436 -10.02 0.51 -15.04
CA ALA A 436 -11.12 0.84 -15.93
C ALA A 436 -10.79 2.05 -16.82
N SER A 437 -11.51 2.18 -17.93
CA SER A 437 -11.43 3.30 -18.86
C SER A 437 -12.81 3.64 -19.44
N GLY A 438 -12.88 4.68 -20.28
CA GLY A 438 -13.98 4.84 -21.23
C GLY A 438 -13.84 3.85 -22.40
N ASP A 439 -14.92 3.68 -23.17
CA ASP A 439 -14.99 2.84 -24.37
C ASP A 439 -14.18 3.39 -25.57
N ALA A 440 -13.83 4.68 -25.52
CA ALA A 440 -13.07 5.36 -26.56
C ALA A 440 -11.55 5.13 -26.46
N LEU A 441 -11.06 4.45 -25.42
CA LEU A 441 -9.63 4.20 -25.25
C LEU A 441 -9.10 3.33 -26.41
N PRO A 442 -8.12 3.80 -27.21
CA PRO A 442 -7.68 3.08 -28.39
C PRO A 442 -7.17 1.67 -28.05
N LYS A 443 -7.46 0.70 -28.93
CA LYS A 443 -7.02 -0.69 -28.76
C LYS A 443 -5.51 -0.81 -28.50
N ALA A 444 -4.70 0.00 -29.17
CA ALA A 444 -3.25 0.00 -28.97
C ALA A 444 -2.84 0.44 -27.55
N ASP A 445 -3.57 1.39 -26.95
CA ASP A 445 -3.34 1.82 -25.57
C ASP A 445 -3.78 0.75 -24.58
N VAL A 446 -4.94 0.12 -24.80
CA VAL A 446 -5.38 -1.02 -24.00
C VAL A 446 -4.36 -2.17 -24.03
N ASP A 447 -3.87 -2.53 -25.21
CA ASP A 447 -2.86 -3.58 -25.37
C ASP A 447 -1.56 -3.21 -24.60
N ARG A 448 -1.06 -1.98 -24.76
CA ARG A 448 0.13 -1.49 -24.02
C ARG A 448 -0.07 -1.55 -22.51
N VAL A 449 -1.20 -1.06 -22.03
CA VAL A 449 -1.54 -1.02 -20.59
C VAL A 449 -1.62 -2.43 -20.03
N LEU A 450 -2.33 -3.35 -20.68
CA LEU A 450 -2.47 -4.72 -20.18
C LEU A 450 -1.16 -5.51 -20.30
N THR A 451 -0.32 -5.25 -21.31
CA THR A 451 1.02 -5.84 -21.38
C THR A 451 1.93 -5.32 -20.28
N ALA A 452 1.97 -4.01 -20.05
CA ALA A 452 2.75 -3.44 -18.95
C ALA A 452 2.29 -4.03 -17.61
N LEU A 453 0.97 -4.03 -17.37
CA LEU A 453 0.35 -4.52 -16.13
C LEU A 453 0.71 -5.98 -15.83
N PHE A 454 0.59 -6.89 -16.80
CA PHE A 454 0.74 -8.32 -16.52
C PHE A 454 2.15 -8.86 -16.74
N ASP A 455 2.94 -8.25 -17.62
CA ASP A 455 4.20 -8.86 -18.09
C ASP A 455 5.44 -8.10 -17.66
N ARG A 456 5.32 -6.84 -17.25
CA ARG A 456 6.48 -5.94 -17.06
C ARG A 456 6.60 -5.39 -15.67
N ILE A 457 5.47 -5.19 -14.99
CA ILE A 457 5.49 -4.76 -13.60
C ILE A 457 5.72 -5.96 -12.69
N ASP A 458 6.88 -5.99 -12.06
CA ASP A 458 7.11 -6.84 -10.90
C ASP A 458 6.60 -6.11 -9.64
N PHE A 459 5.33 -6.35 -9.31
CA PHE A 459 4.63 -5.68 -8.20
C PHE A 459 5.28 -5.96 -6.85
N LEU A 460 5.74 -7.20 -6.61
CA LEU A 460 6.44 -7.56 -5.39
C LEU A 460 7.77 -6.81 -5.29
N ARG A 461 8.57 -6.79 -6.36
CA ARG A 461 9.80 -5.97 -6.37
C ARG A 461 9.48 -4.49 -6.22
N ALA A 462 8.30 -4.04 -6.59
CA ALA A 462 7.84 -2.67 -6.38
C ALA A 462 7.21 -2.38 -5.01
N GLY A 463 7.23 -3.33 -4.07
CA GLY A 463 6.69 -3.15 -2.72
C GLY A 463 5.17 -3.34 -2.62
N SER A 464 4.51 -3.80 -3.68
CA SER A 464 3.06 -3.89 -3.82
C SER A 464 2.60 -5.31 -3.52
N ALA A 465 2.29 -5.58 -2.25
CA ALA A 465 1.78 -6.88 -1.82
C ALA A 465 0.42 -7.19 -2.48
N ALA A 466 -0.50 -6.22 -2.49
CA ALA A 466 -1.78 -6.37 -3.17
C ALA A 466 -1.61 -6.50 -4.70
N GLY A 467 -0.65 -5.79 -5.30
CA GLY A 467 -0.37 -5.91 -6.74
C GLY A 467 0.17 -7.27 -7.15
N SER A 468 0.77 -8.04 -6.23
CA SER A 468 1.18 -9.42 -6.51
C SER A 468 0.02 -10.36 -6.89
N LEU A 469 -1.22 -9.97 -6.53
CA LEU A 469 -2.44 -10.70 -6.87
C LEU A 469 -2.97 -10.36 -8.28
N ILE A 470 -2.35 -9.38 -8.96
CA ILE A 470 -2.69 -8.97 -10.32
C ILE A 470 -2.16 -10.02 -11.28
N THR A 471 -3.07 -10.87 -11.77
CA THR A 471 -2.72 -11.93 -12.71
C THR A 471 -3.73 -11.97 -13.85
N ARG A 472 -3.32 -12.56 -14.97
CA ARG A 472 -4.22 -12.80 -16.11
C ARG A 472 -5.39 -13.72 -15.73
N ALA A 473 -5.18 -14.63 -14.78
CA ALA A 473 -6.20 -15.56 -14.31
C ALA A 473 -7.26 -14.85 -13.46
N SER A 474 -6.85 -13.92 -12.59
CA SER A 474 -7.75 -13.13 -11.74
C SER A 474 -8.38 -11.94 -12.47
N ALA A 475 -7.84 -11.53 -13.62
CA ALA A 475 -8.22 -10.32 -14.37
C ALA A 475 -9.71 -10.19 -14.74
N ARG A 476 -10.48 -11.29 -14.70
CA ARG A 476 -11.92 -11.32 -15.02
C ARG A 476 -12.81 -11.63 -13.82
N ILE A 477 -12.24 -11.78 -12.63
CA ILE A 477 -12.97 -12.11 -11.41
C ILE A 477 -13.53 -10.83 -10.78
N GLY A 478 -14.78 -10.86 -10.32
CA GLY A 478 -15.37 -9.75 -9.55
C GLY A 478 -15.72 -8.51 -10.40
N LEU A 479 -15.77 -8.65 -11.73
CA LEU A 479 -16.19 -7.57 -12.63
C LEU A 479 -17.69 -7.29 -12.47
N THR A 480 -18.02 -6.02 -12.34
CA THR A 480 -19.39 -5.50 -12.18
C THR A 480 -19.80 -4.54 -13.29
N ILE A 481 -18.85 -4.25 -14.19
CA ILE A 481 -19.02 -3.46 -15.42
C ILE A 481 -18.48 -4.29 -16.60
N PRO A 482 -18.93 -4.04 -17.85
CA PRO A 482 -18.46 -4.78 -19.01
C PRO A 482 -16.95 -4.63 -19.23
N LEU A 483 -16.32 -5.67 -19.79
CA LEU A 483 -14.94 -5.58 -20.25
C LEU A 483 -14.85 -4.74 -21.52
N HIS A 484 -13.82 -3.92 -21.61
CA HIS A 484 -13.49 -3.18 -22.81
C HIS A 484 -13.27 -4.17 -23.99
N PRO A 485 -13.81 -3.92 -25.20
CA PRO A 485 -13.67 -4.83 -26.33
C PRO A 485 -12.21 -5.21 -26.64
N ALA A 486 -11.30 -4.22 -26.62
CA ALA A 486 -9.88 -4.48 -26.81
C ALA A 486 -9.25 -5.35 -25.70
N ALA A 487 -9.75 -5.30 -24.46
CA ALA A 487 -9.29 -6.16 -23.38
C ALA A 487 -9.76 -7.61 -23.60
N ILE A 488 -10.99 -7.80 -24.08
CA ILE A 488 -11.50 -9.12 -24.49
C ILE A 488 -10.58 -9.72 -25.56
N ASP A 489 -10.31 -8.97 -26.63
CA ASP A 489 -9.39 -9.40 -27.70
C ASP A 489 -8.00 -9.76 -27.15
N TYR A 490 -7.49 -8.98 -26.19
CA TYR A 490 -6.20 -9.22 -25.57
C TYR A 490 -6.15 -10.55 -24.81
N TYR A 491 -7.17 -10.85 -24.00
CA TYR A 491 -7.25 -12.11 -23.25
C TYR A 491 -7.49 -13.32 -24.16
N GLU A 492 -8.27 -13.17 -25.23
CA GLU A 492 -8.52 -14.24 -26.20
C GLU A 492 -7.26 -14.62 -26.97
N ARG A 493 -6.47 -13.64 -27.45
CA ARG A 493 -5.21 -13.92 -28.17
C ARG A 493 -4.24 -14.76 -27.35
N LEU A 494 -4.21 -14.58 -26.04
CA LEU A 494 -3.28 -15.26 -25.14
C LEU A 494 -3.80 -16.61 -24.63
N SER A 495 -5.09 -16.88 -24.83
CA SER A 495 -5.70 -18.17 -24.52
C SER A 495 -5.56 -19.18 -25.66
N GLN A 496 -5.04 -18.78 -26.83
CA GLN A 496 -4.83 -19.65 -27.99
C GLN A 496 -3.47 -20.36 -27.91
N PRO A 497 -3.40 -21.69 -28.19
CA PRO A 497 -2.12 -22.39 -28.27
C PRO A 497 -1.26 -21.83 -29.42
N PRO A 498 0.08 -21.86 -29.30
CA PRO A 498 0.95 -21.34 -30.35
C PRO A 498 0.64 -22.03 -31.70
N PRO A 499 0.75 -21.30 -32.83
CA PRO A 499 0.51 -21.87 -34.14
C PRO A 499 1.42 -23.08 -34.35
N ARG A 500 0.83 -24.22 -34.75
CA ARG A 500 1.60 -25.44 -35.02
C ARG A 500 2.62 -25.15 -36.11
N SER A 501 3.90 -25.34 -35.81
CA SER A 501 4.97 -25.29 -36.81
C SER A 501 4.61 -26.21 -37.98
N PRO A 502 4.80 -25.78 -39.24
CA PRO A 502 4.56 -26.65 -40.39
C PRO A 502 5.40 -27.91 -40.24
N SER A 503 4.75 -29.07 -40.32
CA SER A 503 5.43 -30.36 -40.23
C SER A 503 6.51 -30.43 -41.31
N PRO A 504 7.74 -30.89 -41.00
CA PRO A 504 8.77 -31.02 -42.01
C PRO A 504 8.26 -31.96 -43.10
N GLU A 505 8.24 -31.42 -44.32
CA GLU A 505 7.85 -32.11 -45.53
C GLU A 505 8.70 -33.38 -45.64
N THR A 506 8.05 -34.54 -45.54
CA THR A 506 8.72 -35.83 -45.66
C THR A 506 9.11 -36.00 -47.12
N THR A 507 10.33 -35.61 -47.45
CA THR A 507 10.96 -35.97 -48.71
C THR A 507 11.06 -37.49 -48.78
N ARG A 508 10.19 -38.09 -49.59
CA ARG A 508 10.34 -39.50 -49.98
C ARG A 508 11.67 -39.66 -50.73
N PRO A 509 12.51 -40.64 -50.40
CA PRO A 509 13.64 -40.98 -51.25
C PRO A 509 13.09 -41.56 -52.56
N GLY A 510 13.45 -40.93 -53.68
CA GLY A 510 13.16 -41.44 -55.02
C GLY A 510 13.92 -42.74 -55.29
N SER A 511 13.22 -43.62 -56.00
CA SER A 511 13.64 -44.88 -56.63
C SER A 511 14.86 -44.77 -57.52
#